data_AF-A0A645BM29-F1
#
_entry.id   AF-A0A645BM29-F1
#
_cell.length_a   1.000
_cell.length_b   1.000
_cell.length_c   1.000
_cell.angle_alpha   90.00
_cell.angle_beta   90.00
_cell.angle_gamma   90.00
#
_symmetry.space_group_name_H-M   'P 1'
#
loop_
_entity.id
_entity.type
_entity.pdbx_description
1 polymer ?
#
loop_
_entity_poly.entity_id
_entity_poly.type
_entity_poly.pdbx_seq_one_letter_code
_entity_poly.pdbx_strand_id
1 'polypeptide(L)' 'MFKETNFKSEEMFYIPYSVINGYSGKLQAIKPGKIKVNINGCFEDREALIAFCDNKLSQSGDYNALLSRGII' A
#
# COMPACT_ATOMS: atom_id res chain seq x y z
N MET A 1 9.18 4.67 11.38
CA MET A 1 8.32 5.79 10.98
C MET A 1 8.94 6.40 9.73
N PHE A 2 8.26 6.31 8.57
CA PHE A 2 8.77 6.92 7.35
C PHE A 2 8.80 8.44 7.57
N LYS A 3 9.99 9.04 7.49
CA LYS A 3 10.15 10.50 7.59
C LYS A 3 9.30 11.13 6.48
N GLU A 4 8.60 12.22 6.81
CA GLU A 4 7.73 12.96 5.89
C GLU A 4 8.40 13.21 4.54
N THR A 5 8.09 12.34 3.58
CA THR A 5 8.55 12.51 2.22
C THR A 5 7.61 13.53 1.58
N ASN A 6 8.13 14.71 1.27
CA ASN A 6 7.41 15.76 0.53
C ASN A 6 7.17 15.30 -0.92
N PHE A 7 6.20 14.41 -1.12
CA PHE A 7 5.71 14.09 -2.45
C PHE A 7 4.91 15.30 -2.98
N LYS A 8 5.09 15.67 -4.25
CA LYS A 8 4.25 16.69 -4.86
C LYS A 8 2.81 16.17 -4.89
N SER A 9 1.85 17.02 -4.55
CA SER A 9 0.43 16.65 -4.45
C SER A 9 -0.14 16.03 -5.74
N GLU A 10 0.45 16.34 -6.89
CA GLU A 10 0.06 15.82 -8.21
C GLU A 10 0.38 14.34 -8.42
N GLU A 11 1.19 13.72 -7.54
CA GLU A 11 1.58 12.31 -7.60
C GLU A 11 0.91 11.47 -6.50
N MET A 12 -0.01 12.06 -5.74
CA MET A 12 -0.69 11.40 -4.63
C MET A 12 -2.05 10.81 -5.05
N PHE A 13 -2.29 9.58 -4.61
CA PHE A 13 -3.51 8.83 -4.82
C PHE A 13 -4.14 8.49 -3.46
N TYR A 14 -5.47 8.42 -3.41
CA TYR A 14 -6.20 7.94 -2.24
C TYR A 14 -6.85 6.59 -2.56
N ILE A 15 -6.39 5.54 -1.91
CA ILE A 15 -6.90 4.18 -2.09
C ILE A 15 -7.90 3.88 -0.98
N PRO A 16 -9.20 3.70 -1.28
CA PRO A 16 -10.15 3.26 -0.27
C PRO A 16 -9.78 1.86 0.22
N TYR A 17 -9.80 1.66 1.52
CA TYR A 17 -9.54 0.36 2.14
C TYR A 17 -10.49 0.11 3.31
N SER A 18 -10.71 -1.16 3.62
CA SER A 18 -11.46 -1.61 4.77
C SER A 18 -10.77 -2.81 5.38
N VAL A 19 -10.65 -2.81 6.70
CA VAL A 19 -10.10 -3.92 7.48
C VAL A 19 -11.24 -4.76 8.06
N ILE A 20 -10.92 -6.01 8.40
CA ILE A 20 -11.92 -7.03 8.79
C ILE A 20 -12.74 -6.61 10.03
N ASN A 21 -12.17 -5.78 10.92
CA ASN A 21 -12.86 -5.30 12.12
C ASN A 21 -13.86 -4.15 11.86
N GLY A 22 -14.18 -3.84 10.60
CA GLY A 22 -15.19 -2.85 10.21
C GLY A 22 -14.65 -1.42 10.06
N TYR A 23 -13.38 -1.16 10.39
CA TYR A 23 -12.77 0.12 10.10
C TYR A 23 -12.54 0.29 8.60
N SER A 24 -12.98 1.41 8.05
CA SER A 24 -12.76 1.80 6.66
C SER A 24 -12.13 3.18 6.59
N GLY A 25 -11.32 3.40 5.56
CA GLY A 25 -10.58 4.65 5.41
C GLY A 25 -9.98 4.78 4.02
N LYS A 26 -9.07 5.73 3.89
CA LYS A 26 -8.29 5.93 2.66
C LYS A 26 -6.81 5.86 3.01
N LEU A 27 -6.03 5.14 2.21
CA LEU A 27 -4.58 5.17 2.27
C LEU A 27 -4.06 6.21 1.30
N GLN A 28 -3.08 6.98 1.74
CA GLN A 28 -2.32 7.86 0.88
C GLN A 28 -1.26 7.03 0.17
N ALA A 29 -1.24 7.13 -1.16
CA ALA A 29 -0.37 6.35 -2.01
C ALA A 29 0.35 7.23 -3.03
N ILE A 30 1.49 6.75 -3.50
CA ILE A 30 2.26 7.34 -4.59
C ILE A 30 2.33 6.37 -5.77
N LYS A 31 2.42 6.90 -6.99
CA LYS A 31 2.73 6.11 -8.19
C LYS A 31 4.13 6.43 -8.68
N PRO A 32 5.19 5.77 -8.17
CA PRO A 32 6.50 5.86 -8.79
C PRO A 32 6.43 5.31 -10.23
N GLY A 33 7.20 5.90 -11.15
CA GLY A 33 7.21 5.47 -12.55
C GLY A 33 7.51 3.98 -12.72
N LYS A 34 8.52 3.46 -12.00
CA LYS A 34 8.82 2.02 -11.87
C LYS A 34 9.38 1.72 -10.48
N ILE A 35 9.05 0.55 -9.95
CA ILE A 35 9.68 -0.01 -8.75
C ILE A 35 10.47 -1.25 -9.12
N LYS A 36 11.53 -1.52 -8.37
CA LYS A 36 12.31 -2.75 -8.52
C LYS A 36 11.96 -3.69 -7.38
N VAL A 37 11.43 -4.87 -7.69
CA VAL A 37 11.01 -5.87 -6.71
C VAL A 37 11.98 -7.04 -6.76
N ASN A 38 12.46 -7.48 -5.60
CA ASN A 38 13.25 -8.71 -5.48
C ASN A 38 12.29 -9.88 -5.25
N ILE A 39 12.27 -10.82 -6.19
CA ILE A 39 11.53 -12.07 -6.09
C ILE A 39 12.56 -13.20 -6.14
N ASN A 40 12.81 -13.83 -4.99
CA ASN A 40 13.72 -14.97 -4.86
C ASN A 40 15.14 -14.74 -5.43
N GLY A 41 15.68 -13.53 -5.30
CA GLY A 41 17.02 -13.17 -5.79
C GLY A 41 17.04 -12.56 -7.19
N CYS A 42 15.93 -12.61 -7.91
CA CYS A 42 15.76 -11.94 -9.21
C CYS A 42 15.12 -10.56 -9.01
N PHE A 43 15.68 -9.53 -9.63
CA PHE A 43 15.09 -8.20 -9.63
C PHE A 43 14.25 -7.98 -10.88
N GLU A 44 13.00 -7.57 -10.68
CA GLU A 44 12.07 -7.22 -11.76
C GLU A 44 11.61 -5.77 -11.61
N ASP A 45 11.54 -5.05 -12.73
CA ASP A 45 10.89 -3.75 -12.77
C ASP A 45 9.37 -3.93 -12.90
N ARG A 46 8.60 -3.30 -12.02
CA ARG A 46 7.13 -3.33 -12.04
C ARG A 46 6.55 -1.94 -11.84
N GLU A 47 5.38 -1.70 -12.40
CA GLU A 47 4.56 -0.55 -12.06
C GLU A 47 3.71 -0.88 -10.84
N ALA A 48 3.68 0.02 -9.85
CA ALA A 48 2.93 -0.19 -8.62
C ALA A 48 2.46 1.13 -8.01
N LEU A 49 1.37 1.06 -7.25
CA LEU A 49 1.00 2.09 -6.28
C LEU A 49 1.56 1.68 -4.92
N ILE A 50 2.33 2.56 -4.29
CA ILE A 50 2.84 2.34 -2.94
C ILE A 50 1.98 3.14 -1.96
N ALA A 51 1.20 2.44 -1.15
CA ALA A 51 0.37 3.02 -0.12
C ALA A 51 1.06 2.94 1.25
N PHE A 52 1.09 4.05 1.98
CA PHE A 52 1.58 4.09 3.35
C PHE A 52 0.45 3.77 4.31
N CYS A 53 0.69 2.85 5.25
CA CYS A 53 -0.29 2.43 6.23
C CYS A 53 0.36 2.36 7.61
N ASP A 54 0.02 3.31 8.48
CA ASP A 54 0.43 3.29 9.89
C ASP A 54 -0.52 2.44 10.75
N ASN A 55 -1.65 2.02 10.19
CA ASN A 55 -2.64 1.18 10.87
C ASN A 55 -2.30 -0.30 10.74
N LYS A 56 -2.54 -1.07 11.81
CA LYS A 56 -2.53 -2.54 11.74
C LYS A 56 -3.67 -3.02 10.84
N LEU A 57 -3.33 -3.81 9.83
CA LEU A 57 -4.31 -4.36 8.88
C LEU A 57 -5.08 -5.58 9.43
N SER A 58 -4.60 -6.14 10.54
CA SER A 58 -5.25 -7.22 11.29
C SER A 58 -5.03 -7.02 12.79
N GLN A 59 -6.01 -7.41 13.62
CA GLN A 59 -5.88 -7.33 15.08
C GLN A 59 -4.80 -8.28 15.61
N SER A 60 -4.78 -9.49 15.08
CA SER A 60 -3.91 -10.61 15.46
C SER A 60 -2.57 -10.64 14.72
N GLY A 61 -2.36 -9.79 13.71
CA GLY A 61 -1.16 -9.83 12.88
C GLY A 61 -1.20 -10.89 11.77
N ASP A 62 -2.32 -11.58 11.59
CA ASP A 62 -2.50 -12.64 10.59
C ASP A 62 -2.32 -12.14 9.14
N TYR A 63 -2.50 -10.83 8.94
CA TYR A 63 -2.31 -10.17 7.65
C TYR A 63 -1.44 -8.93 7.79
N ASN A 64 -0.32 -8.94 7.06
CA ASN A 64 0.62 -7.83 6.92
C ASN A 64 0.40 -7.02 5.63
N ALA A 65 -0.57 -7.43 4.80
CA ALA A 65 -0.91 -6.79 3.54
C ALA A 65 -2.44 -6.72 3.38
N LEU A 66 -2.89 -5.83 2.51
CA LEU A 66 -4.30 -5.80 2.10
C LEU A 66 -4.60 -7.10 1.35
N LEU A 67 -5.61 -7.83 1.81
CA LEU A 67 -6.15 -8.92 1.04
C LEU A 67 -6.84 -8.36 -0.20
N SER A 68 -6.44 -8.84 -1.37
CA SER A 68 -7.23 -8.65 -2.59
C SER A 68 -8.57 -9.34 -2.37
N ARG A 69 -9.59 -8.57 -2.01
CA ARG A 69 -10.97 -9.03 -2.17
C ARG A 69 -11.24 -8.87 -3.65
N GLY A 70 -11.22 -9.97 -4.39
CA GLY A 70 -11.62 -9.97 -5.80
C GLY A 70 -12.96 -9.22 -5.94
N ILE A 71 -13.16 -8.59 -7.09
CA ILE A 71 -14.46 -8.03 -7.46
C ILE A 71 -15.48 -9.18 -7.31
N ILE A 72 -16.43 -9.04 -6.38
CA ILE A 72 -17.62 -9.92 -6.28
C ILE A 72 -18.69 -9.30 -7.16
#